data_AF-A0A6N6Z9A1-F1
#
_entry.id   AF-A0A6N6Z9A1-F1
#
_cell.length_a   1.000
_cell.length_b   1.000
_cell.length_c   1.000
_cell.angle_alpha   90.00
_cell.angle_beta   90.00
_cell.angle_gamma   90.00
#
_symmetry.space_group_name_H-M   'P 1'
#
loop_
_entity.id
_entity.type
_entity.pdbx_description
1 polymer ?
#
loop_
_entity_poly.entity_id
_entity_poly.type
_entity_poly.pdbx_seq_one_letter_code
_entity_poly.pdbx_strand_id
1 'polypeptide(L)'
;MDTRTEPLCRQALALPKEDRAYLIEQLLASVEQGKELSPAWQAEIDRRLHDLESGKAQPFPAEEFHARLREKLQNLASHDNYPWHSAI
;
A
#
# COMPACT_ATOMS: atom_id res chain seq x y z
N MET A 1 -11.14 -22.82 -6.69
CA MET A 1 -10.71 -22.07 -7.89
C MET A 1 -11.41 -22.69 -9.08
N ASP A 2 -11.99 -21.88 -9.97
CA ASP A 2 -12.63 -22.42 -11.18
C ASP A 2 -11.58 -23.17 -12.00
N THR A 3 -11.92 -24.39 -12.44
CA THR A 3 -11.08 -25.24 -13.29
C THR A 3 -10.57 -24.54 -14.56
N ARG A 4 -11.22 -23.46 -15.00
CA ARG A 4 -10.85 -22.69 -16.19
C ARG A 4 -9.73 -21.67 -15.95
N THR A 5 -9.53 -21.22 -14.71
CA THR A 5 -8.52 -20.20 -14.39
C THR A 5 -7.13 -20.79 -14.26
N GLU A 6 -7.03 -22.05 -13.83
CA GLU A 6 -5.75 -22.71 -13.58
C GLU A 6 -4.86 -22.89 -14.83
N PRO A 7 -5.39 -23.26 -16.02
CA PRO A 7 -4.63 -23.21 -17.26
C PRO A 7 -4.15 -21.79 -17.64
N LEU A 8 -4.98 -20.77 -17.40
CA LEU A 8 -4.64 -19.37 -17.71
C LEU A 8 -3.53 -18.85 -16.78
N CYS A 9 -3.58 -19.18 -15.50
CA CYS A 9 -2.52 -18.85 -14.55
C CYS A 9 -1.19 -19.48 -14.96
N ARG A 10 -1.18 -20.75 -15.40
CA ARG A 10 0.04 -21.39 -15.89
C ARG A 10 0.62 -20.68 -17.12
N GLN A 11 -0.23 -20.26 -18.06
CA GLN A 11 0.22 -19.49 -19.23
C GLN A 11 0.77 -18.12 -18.82
N ALA A 12 0.07 -17.39 -17.96
CA ALA A 12 0.52 -16.11 -17.44
C ALA A 12 1.87 -16.21 -16.72
N LEU A 13 2.07 -17.24 -15.89
CA LEU A 13 3.33 -17.45 -15.17
C LEU A 13 4.51 -17.81 -16.08
N ALA A 14 4.26 -18.35 -17.28
CA ALA A 14 5.29 -18.67 -18.26
C ALA A 14 5.77 -17.45 -19.07
N LEU A 15 5.06 -16.31 -19.00
CA LEU A 15 5.44 -15.10 -19.70
C LEU A 15 6.72 -14.46 -19.11
N PRO A 16 7.46 -13.65 -19.90
CA PRO A 16 8.48 -12.74 -19.37
C PRO A 16 7.96 -11.84 -18.26
N LYS A 17 8.86 -11.34 -17.41
CA LYS A 17 8.50 -10.56 -16.22
C LYS A 17 7.67 -9.32 -16.56
N GLU A 18 8.05 -8.65 -17.64
CA GLU A 18 7.47 -7.40 -18.12
C GLU A 18 6.02 -7.62 -18.57
N ASP A 19 5.77 -8.69 -19.33
CA ASP A 19 4.44 -9.07 -19.80
C ASP A 19 3.53 -9.52 -18.64
N ARG A 20 4.10 -10.17 -17.62
CA ARG A 20 3.35 -10.49 -16.40
C ARG A 20 2.94 -9.24 -15.64
N ALA A 21 3.84 -8.26 -15.50
CA ALA A 21 3.52 -6.99 -14.84
C ALA A 21 2.40 -6.26 -15.57
N TYR A 22 2.48 -6.18 -16.90
CA TYR A 22 1.42 -5.62 -17.73
C TYR A 22 0.08 -6.35 -17.54
N LEU A 23 0.08 -7.69 -17.56
CA LEU A 23 -1.14 -8.47 -17.38
C LEU A 23 -1.75 -8.27 -15.98
N ILE A 24 -0.93 -8.18 -14.94
CA ILE A 24 -1.38 -7.88 -13.57
C ILE A 24 -2.07 -6.51 -13.53
N GLU A 25 -1.48 -5.48 -14.13
CA GLU A 25 -2.08 -4.14 -14.18
C GLU A 25 -3.44 -4.14 -14.88
N GLN A 26 -3.56 -4.82 -16.03
CA GLN A 26 -4.83 -4.89 -16.75
C GLN A 26 -5.91 -5.63 -15.94
N LEU A 27 -5.55 -6.77 -15.34
CA LEU A 27 -6.48 -7.55 -14.53
C LEU A 27 -6.89 -6.79 -13.26
N LEU A 28 -5.95 -6.15 -12.59
CA LEU A 28 -6.22 -5.34 -11.41
C LEU A 28 -7.14 -4.16 -11.75
N ALA A 29 -6.84 -3.42 -12.83
CA ALA A 29 -7.69 -2.34 -13.31
C ALA A 29 -9.11 -2.83 -13.63
N SER A 30 -9.26 -4.03 -14.19
CA SER A 30 -10.58 -4.59 -14.51
C SER A 30 -11.46 -4.88 -13.29
N VAL A 31 -10.86 -5.16 -12.13
CA VAL A 31 -11.59 -5.43 -10.88
C VAL A 31 -11.71 -4.20 -9.98
N GLU A 32 -10.84 -3.20 -10.16
CA GLU A 32 -10.90 -1.93 -9.45
C GLU A 32 -11.84 -0.91 -10.12
N GLN A 33 -12.14 -1.08 -11.42
CA GLN A 33 -13.18 -0.31 -12.11
C GLN A 33 -14.53 -0.45 -11.40
N GLY A 34 -15.03 0.65 -10.83
CA GLY A 34 -16.32 0.70 -10.13
C GLY A 34 -16.25 0.44 -8.63
N LYS A 35 -15.05 0.32 -8.04
CA LYS A 35 -14.92 0.29 -6.57
C LYS A 35 -15.14 1.70 -6.03
N GLU A 36 -16.37 1.99 -5.64
CA GLU A 36 -16.67 3.22 -4.90
C GLU A 36 -15.79 3.25 -3.63
N LEU A 37 -15.19 4.42 -3.36
CA LEU A 37 -14.56 4.68 -2.07
C LEU A 37 -15.57 4.35 -0.98
N SER A 38 -15.15 3.60 0.04
CA SER A 38 -16.06 3.38 1.16
C SER A 38 -16.46 4.74 1.75
N PRO A 39 -17.71 4.91 2.23
CA PRO A 39 -18.13 6.18 2.82
C PRO A 39 -17.20 6.66 3.94
N ALA A 40 -16.60 5.72 4.69
CA ALA A 40 -15.61 6.02 5.72
C ALA A 40 -14.30 6.59 5.14
N TRP A 41 -13.81 6.04 4.03
CA TRP A 41 -12.63 6.57 3.35
C TRP A 41 -12.90 7.93 2.71
N GLN A 42 -14.08 8.12 2.12
CA GLN A 42 -14.47 9.43 1.58
C GLN A 42 -14.49 10.50 2.69
N ALA A 43 -15.17 10.22 3.80
CA ALA A 43 -15.21 11.14 4.94
C ALA A 43 -13.82 11.46 5.51
N GLU A 44 -12.90 10.48 5.54
CA GLU A 44 -11.54 10.71 6.01
C GLU A 44 -10.71 11.57 5.04
N ILE A 45 -10.88 11.40 3.72
CA ILE A 45 -10.24 12.25 2.72
C ILE A 45 -10.73 13.69 2.87
N ASP A 46 -12.05 13.90 2.94
CA ASP A 46 -12.65 15.23 3.09
C ASP A 46 -12.16 15.91 4.37
N ARG A 47 -12.10 15.16 5.48
CA ARG A 47 -11.58 15.65 6.75
C ARG A 47 -10.10 16.06 6.66
N ARG A 48 -9.26 15.23 6.04
CA ARG A 48 -7.81 15.53 5.89
C ARG A 48 -7.57 16.72 4.98
N LEU A 49 -8.34 16.85 3.91
CA LEU A 49 -8.25 18.00 3.03
C LEU A 49 -8.65 19.28 3.78
N HIS A 50 -9.76 19.26 4.51
CA HIS A 50 -10.18 20.39 5.33
C HIS A 50 -9.14 20.78 6.39
N ASP A 51 -8.54 19.79 7.07
CA ASP A 51 -7.49 20.06 8.06
C ASP A 51 -6.26 20.73 7.40
N LEU A 52 -5.89 20.35 6.17
CA LEU A 52 -4.80 21.00 5.43
C LEU A 52 -5.17 22.42 4.99
N GLU A 53 -6.35 22.60 4.40
CA GLU A 53 -6.83 23.90 3.91
C GLU A 53 -7.04 24.93 5.03
N SER A 54 -7.51 24.47 6.19
CA SER A 54 -7.67 25.31 7.39
C SER A 54 -6.35 25.60 8.12
N GLY A 55 -5.25 24.95 7.72
CA GLY A 55 -3.95 25.05 8.39
C GLY A 55 -3.88 24.32 9.74
N LYS A 56 -4.90 23.55 10.10
CA LYS A 56 -4.92 22.70 11.30
C LYS A 56 -3.91 21.55 11.18
N ALA A 57 -3.74 21.00 9.98
CA ALA A 57 -2.64 20.10 9.64
C ALA A 57 -1.58 20.88 8.86
N GLN A 58 -0.35 20.89 9.38
CA GLN A 58 0.78 21.54 8.74
C GLN A 58 1.70 20.49 8.11
N PRO A 59 1.86 20.47 6.78
CA PRO A 59 2.80 19.58 6.14
C PRO A 59 4.23 19.98 6.51
N PHE A 60 5.11 19.00 6.58
CA PHE A 60 6.53 19.18 6.81
C PHE A 60 7.32 18.30 5.85
N PRO A 61 8.61 18.58 5.60
CA PRO A 61 9.41 17.87 4.61
C PRO A 61 9.44 16.35 4.86
N ALA A 62 9.26 15.57 3.80
CA ALA A 62 9.26 14.11 3.89
C ALA A 62 10.62 13.58 4.36
N GLU A 63 11.71 14.24 3.95
CA GLU A 63 13.08 13.90 4.34
C GLU A 63 13.26 13.99 5.86
N GLU A 64 12.64 15.00 6.49
CA GLU A 64 12.64 15.18 7.93
C GLU A 64 11.85 14.06 8.63
N PHE A 65 10.67 13.70 8.12
CA PHE A 65 9.91 12.55 8.61
C PHE A 65 10.74 11.27 8.56
N HIS A 66 11.36 10.98 7.41
CA HIS A 66 12.18 9.79 7.22
C HIS A 66 13.41 9.77 8.14
N ALA A 67 14.05 10.93 8.35
CA ALA A 67 15.18 11.04 9.29
C ALA A 67 14.76 10.69 10.73
N ARG A 68 13.68 11.32 11.22
CA ARG A 68 13.11 11.07 12.56
C ARG A 68 12.67 9.60 12.72
N LEU A 69 12.06 9.02 11.69
CA LEU A 69 11.62 7.63 11.70
C LEU A 69 12.80 6.66 11.81
N ARG A 70 13.88 6.88 11.04
CA ARG A 70 15.10 6.06 11.10
C ARG A 70 15.74 6.12 12.49
N GLU A 71 15.89 7.31 13.06
CA GLU A 71 16.41 7.50 14.41
C GLU A 71 15.57 6.74 15.45
N LYS A 72 14.24 6.85 15.37
CA LYS A 72 13.34 6.12 16.25
C LYS A 72 13.49 4.61 16.12
N LEU A 73 13.58 4.09 14.90
CA LEU A 73 13.77 2.66 14.66
C LEU A 73 15.13 2.16 15.17
N GLN A 74 16.21 2.94 15.03
CA GLN A 74 17.53 2.62 15.57
C GLN A 74 17.51 2.58 17.10
N ASN A 75 16.84 3.54 17.74
CA ASN A 75 16.69 3.60 19.19
C ASN A 75 15.86 2.44 19.74
N LEU A 76 14.81 2.03 19.01
CA LEU A 76 14.01 0.85 19.34
C LEU A 76 14.78 -0.46 19.12
N ALA A 77 15.60 -0.55 18.08
CA ALA A 77 16.45 -1.72 17.85
C ALA A 77 17.60 -1.84 18.87
N SER A 78 18.01 -0.72 19.48
CA SER A 78 19.02 -0.69 20.55
C SER A 78 18.46 -1.10 21.91
N HIS A 79 17.13 -1.15 22.06
CA HIS A 79 16.43 -1.69 23.22
C HIS A 79 15.78 -3.01 22.81
N ASP A 80 16.51 -4.13 22.92
CA ASP A 80 16.04 -5.48 22.62
C ASP A 80 14.75 -5.83 23.38
N ASN A 81 13.60 -5.49 22.82
CA ASN A 81 12.31 -6.08 23.16
C ASN A 81 11.27 -5.81 22.06
N TYR A 82 11.31 -6.58 20.96
CA TYR A 82 10.17 -6.66 20.04
C TYR A 82 9.81 -8.09 19.63
N PRO A 83 8.63 -8.60 20.02
CA PRO A 83 8.21 -9.99 19.86
C PRO A 83 7.58 -10.33 18.49
N TRP A 84 7.65 -9.45 17.49
CA TRP A 84 7.03 -9.69 16.17
C TRP A 84 7.96 -10.35 15.13
N HIS A 85 9.21 -10.66 15.48
CA HIS A 85 10.11 -11.46 14.62
C HIS A 85 9.87 -12.98 14.71
N SER A 86 8.94 -13.46 15.54
CA SER A 86 8.71 -14.90 15.76
C SER A 86 7.50 -15.50 15.02
N ALA A 87 6.93 -14.80 14.03
CA ALA A 87 5.69 -15.22 13.38
C ALA A 87 5.74 -15.26 11.84
N ILE A 88 6.89 -15.61 11.26
CA ILE A 88 6.98 -16.04 9.84
C ILE A 88 7.79 -17.32 9.77
#